data_AF-X5E220-F1
#
_entry.id   AF-X5E220-F1
#
_cell.length_a   1.000
_cell.length_b   1.000
_cell.length_c   1.000
_cell.angle_alpha   90.00
_cell.angle_beta   90.00
_cell.angle_gamma   90.00
#
_symmetry.space_group_name_H-M   'P 1'
#
loop_
_entity.id
_entity.type
_entity.pdbx_description
1 polymer ?
#
loop_
_entity_poly.entity_id
_entity_poly.type
_entity_poly.pdbx_seq_one_letter_code
_entity_poly.pdbx_strand_id
1 'polypeptide(L)'
;METKLVQPLLLVLVVLSIGLVSWLSRDKNEEAVFKKLKLFPRWFKFVGLFIVICGVSVPWIFQGLLVDGGNHLGSIYIIFGLFLICFSRDKIEDEMSNIIRLKSFYRSFGAGVVGFFFLTYIENSISDDFSQLSADTLLAVILGFYLVSYYVTKSKIRSAE
;
A
#
# COMPACT_ATOMS: atom_id res chain seq x y z
N MET A 1 16.19 -2.41 29.11
CA MET A 1 15.16 -3.20 29.82
C MET A 1 13.76 -3.06 29.19
N GLU A 2 13.60 -2.29 28.11
CA GLU A 2 12.27 -1.93 27.57
C GLU A 2 11.83 -2.76 26.34
N THR A 3 12.76 -3.27 25.53
CA THR A 3 12.45 -4.03 24.30
C THR A 3 11.64 -5.31 24.55
N LYS A 4 11.89 -6.01 25.67
CA LYS A 4 11.18 -7.25 26.04
C LYS A 4 9.69 -7.05 26.35
N LEU A 5 9.26 -5.85 26.74
CA LEU A 5 7.85 -5.53 26.97
C LEU A 5 7.16 -4.97 25.72
N VAL A 6 7.92 -4.33 24.83
CA VAL A 6 7.39 -3.77 23.57
C VAL A 6 7.05 -4.85 22.55
N GLN A 7 7.87 -5.90 22.42
CA GLN A 7 7.60 -7.02 21.50
C GLN A 7 6.25 -7.72 21.73
N PRO A 8 5.88 -8.14 22.95
CA PRO A 8 4.57 -8.76 23.18
C PRO A 8 3.41 -7.76 22.95
N LEU A 9 3.60 -6.47 23.24
CA LEU A 9 2.59 -5.44 22.93
C LEU A 9 2.38 -5.27 21.42
N LEU A 10 3.46 -5.23 20.63
CA LEU A 10 3.39 -5.17 19.16
C LEU A 10 2.71 -6.42 18.59
N LEU A 11 3.02 -7.61 19.12
CA LEU A 11 2.36 -8.85 18.70
C LEU A 11 0.86 -8.82 18.99
N VAL A 12 0.44 -8.32 20.16
CA VAL A 12 -0.98 -8.14 20.47
C VAL A 12 -1.64 -7.17 19.49
N LEU A 13 -1.00 -6.05 19.15
CA LEU A 13 -1.52 -5.10 18.16
C LEU A 13 -1.66 -5.73 16.76
N VAL A 14 -0.68 -6.55 16.34
CA VAL A 14 -0.76 -7.30 15.07
C VAL A 14 -1.98 -8.23 15.10
N VAL A 15 -2.13 -9.05 16.15
CA VAL A 15 -3.26 -9.99 16.27
C VAL A 15 -4.61 -9.26 16.28
N LEU A 16 -4.73 -8.15 17.02
CA LEU A 16 -5.93 -7.32 17.05
C LEU A 16 -6.24 -6.71 15.68
N SER A 17 -5.22 -6.23 14.97
CA SER A 17 -5.39 -5.66 13.63
C SER A 17 -5.86 -6.72 12.61
N ILE A 18 -5.33 -7.95 12.68
CA ILE A 18 -5.78 -9.06 11.83
C ILE A 18 -7.25 -9.39 12.13
N GLY A 19 -7.63 -9.44 13.41
CA GLY A 19 -9.01 -9.66 13.85
C GLY A 19 -9.97 -8.60 13.33
N LEU A 20 -9.60 -7.32 13.47
CA LEU A 20 -10.37 -6.17 12.96
C LEU A 20 -10.54 -6.20 11.44
N VAL A 21 -9.48 -6.49 10.69
CA VAL A 21 -9.55 -6.57 9.23
C VAL A 21 -10.38 -7.77 8.77
N SER A 22 -10.24 -8.91 9.44
CA SER A 22 -11.05 -10.10 9.15
C SER A 22 -12.53 -9.86 9.44
N TRP A 23 -12.83 -9.11 10.51
CA TRP A 23 -14.19 -8.69 10.85
C TRP A 23 -14.75 -7.66 9.86
N LEU A 24 -13.96 -6.66 9.47
CA LEU A 24 -14.34 -5.65 8.46
C LEU A 24 -14.56 -6.27 7.07
N SER A 25 -13.83 -7.35 6.76
CA SER A 25 -13.92 -8.06 5.49
C SER A 25 -15.09 -9.05 5.41
N ARG A 26 -15.86 -9.25 6.49
CA ARG A 26 -17.13 -10.00 6.45
C ARG A 26 -18.18 -9.15 5.73
N ASP A 27 -18.22 -9.31 4.40
CA ASP A 27 -19.14 -8.62 3.48
C ASP A 27 -20.60 -8.70 3.97
N LYS A 28 -21.22 -7.53 4.17
CA LYS A 28 -22.66 -7.35 3.95
C LYS A 28 -22.79 -6.74 2.55
N ASN A 29 -23.75 -7.23 1.76
CA ASN A 29 -24.08 -6.65 0.45
C ASN A 29 -24.54 -5.20 0.64
N GLU A 30 -23.60 -4.26 0.52
CA GLU A 30 -23.90 -2.85 0.46
C GLU A 30 -24.14 -2.46 -1.00
N GLU A 31 -25.32 -1.92 -1.28
CA GLU A 31 -25.64 -1.28 -2.55
C GLU A 31 -24.75 -0.04 -2.71
N ALA A 32 -23.73 -0.14 -3.55
CA ALA A 32 -22.80 0.96 -3.79
C ALA A 32 -23.49 2.08 -4.57
N VAL A 33 -23.60 3.28 -3.97
CA VAL A 33 -24.10 4.48 -4.66
C VAL A 33 -23.10 4.88 -5.75
N PHE A 34 -23.50 4.75 -7.01
CA PHE A 34 -22.64 4.96 -8.18
C PHE A 34 -22.38 6.44 -8.45
N LYS A 35 -21.13 6.87 -8.27
CA LYS A 35 -20.63 8.11 -8.86
C LYS A 35 -19.33 7.82 -9.62
N LYS A 36 -19.31 8.20 -10.90
CA LYS A 36 -18.13 8.01 -11.77
C LYS A 36 -16.93 8.78 -11.19
N LEU A 37 -15.88 8.07 -10.83
CA LEU A 37 -14.64 8.66 -10.31
C LEU A 37 -13.91 9.41 -11.44
N LYS A 38 -13.45 10.63 -11.16
CA LYS A 38 -12.65 11.41 -12.13
C LYS A 38 -11.18 11.02 -11.98
N LEU A 39 -10.73 10.10 -12.83
CA LEU A 39 -9.37 9.55 -12.81
C LEU A 39 -8.43 10.24 -13.82
N PHE A 40 -7.12 10.12 -13.61
CA PHE A 40 -6.05 10.68 -14.47
C PHE A 40 -5.97 10.00 -15.84
N PRO A 41 -5.42 10.67 -16.87
CA PRO A 41 -5.22 10.07 -18.19
C PRO A 41 -4.43 8.76 -18.13
N ARG A 42 -4.71 7.84 -19.06
CA ARG A 42 -4.09 6.50 -19.10
C ARG A 42 -2.55 6.52 -19.12
N TRP A 43 -1.96 7.55 -19.73
CA TRP A 43 -0.51 7.69 -19.88
C TRP A 43 0.21 7.91 -18.55
N PHE A 44 -0.51 8.36 -17.52
CA PHE A 44 0.03 8.55 -16.17
C PHE A 44 0.47 7.23 -15.52
N LYS A 45 -0.02 6.07 -15.98
CA LYS A 45 0.51 4.76 -15.55
C LYS A 45 1.98 4.60 -15.89
N PHE A 46 2.35 4.96 -17.11
CA PHE A 46 3.72 4.82 -17.58
C PHE A 46 4.63 5.83 -16.91
N VAL A 47 4.14 7.07 -16.71
CA VAL A 47 4.86 8.11 -15.96
C VAL A 47 5.08 7.66 -14.51
N GLY A 48 4.03 7.19 -13.83
CA GLY A 48 4.14 6.70 -12.47
C GLY A 48 5.09 5.51 -12.34
N LEU A 49 5.04 4.56 -13.28
CA LEU A 49 5.96 3.42 -13.30
C LEU A 49 7.41 3.85 -13.48
N PHE A 50 7.66 4.79 -14.40
CA PHE A 50 8.98 5.36 -14.61
C PHE A 50 9.51 6.02 -13.33
N ILE A 51 8.68 6.82 -12.65
CA ILE A 51 9.04 7.48 -11.38
C ILE A 51 9.36 6.45 -10.30
N VAL A 52 8.57 5.38 -10.16
CA VAL A 52 8.86 4.30 -9.19
C VAL A 52 10.21 3.66 -9.48
N ILE A 53 10.50 3.33 -10.75
CA ILE A 53 11.78 2.73 -11.14
C ILE A 53 12.94 3.68 -10.81
N CYS A 54 12.80 4.97 -11.10
CA CYS A 54 13.80 5.97 -10.75
C CYS A 54 13.97 6.08 -9.23
N GLY A 55 12.89 6.13 -8.45
CA GLY A 55 12.95 6.24 -6.99
C GLY A 55 13.66 5.07 -6.32
N VAL A 56 13.55 3.86 -6.90
CA VAL A 56 14.26 2.66 -6.44
C VAL A 56 15.73 2.62 -6.91
N SER A 57 16.02 3.04 -8.15
CA SER A 57 17.34 2.86 -8.79
C SER A 57 18.33 4.00 -8.54
N VAL A 58 17.86 5.25 -8.45
CA VAL A 58 18.70 6.44 -8.23
C VAL A 58 19.64 6.34 -7.01
N PRO A 59 19.21 5.83 -5.84
CA PRO A 59 20.07 5.75 -4.66
C PRO A 59 21.22 4.75 -4.81
N TRP A 60 21.04 3.73 -5.67
CA TRP A 60 22.09 2.75 -5.98
C TRP A 60 23.18 3.34 -6.87
N ILE A 61 22.80 4.28 -7.74
CA ILE A 61 23.71 4.93 -8.69
C ILE A 61 24.38 6.15 -8.03
N PHE A 62 23.64 6.89 -7.19
CA PHE A 62 24.08 8.12 -6.57
C PHE A 62 23.94 8.03 -5.04
N GLN A 63 24.90 7.36 -4.39
CA GLN A 63 24.94 7.23 -2.94
C GLN A 63 24.97 8.58 -2.20
N GLY A 64 25.46 9.65 -2.84
CA GLY A 64 25.45 11.01 -2.29
C GLY A 64 24.07 11.67 -2.16
N LEU A 65 23.00 11.04 -2.67
CA LEU A 65 21.61 11.48 -2.46
C LEU A 65 20.95 10.86 -1.22
N LEU A 66 21.66 9.96 -0.53
CA LEU A 66 21.21 9.41 0.75
C LEU A 66 21.46 10.43 1.86
N VAL A 67 20.40 10.82 2.56
CA VAL A 67 20.50 11.68 3.75
C VAL A 67 20.52 10.74 4.95
N ASP A 68 21.57 10.81 5.77
CA ASP A 68 21.80 9.92 6.93
C ASP A 68 21.78 8.42 6.57
N GLY A 69 22.23 8.08 5.35
CA GLY A 69 22.18 6.72 4.82
C GLY A 69 20.78 6.25 4.39
N GLY A 70 19.75 7.08 4.61
CA GLY A 70 18.36 6.85 4.25
C GLY A 70 17.99 7.41 2.88
N ASN A 71 17.18 6.66 2.14
CA ASN A 71 16.64 7.08 0.84
C ASN A 71 15.28 7.79 0.98
N HIS A 72 15.24 8.89 1.70
CA HIS A 72 13.98 9.63 1.93
C HIS A 72 13.38 10.18 0.63
N LEU A 73 14.22 10.75 -0.25
CA LEU A 73 13.78 11.27 -1.54
C LEU A 73 13.20 10.17 -2.44
N GLY A 74 13.86 9.00 -2.52
CA GLY A 74 13.35 7.90 -3.30
C GLY A 74 12.04 7.34 -2.76
N SER A 75 11.85 7.27 -1.44
CA SER A 75 10.57 6.90 -0.83
C SER A 75 9.43 7.83 -1.25
N ILE A 76 9.66 9.15 -1.27
CA ILE A 76 8.68 10.14 -1.75
C ILE A 76 8.34 9.90 -3.22
N TYR A 77 9.34 9.69 -4.07
CA TYR A 77 9.11 9.40 -5.49
C TYR A 77 8.35 8.09 -5.70
N ILE A 78 8.66 7.05 -4.93
CA ILE A 78 7.94 5.77 -4.98
C ILE A 78 6.47 5.99 -4.62
N ILE A 79 6.18 6.66 -3.51
CA ILE A 79 4.80 6.94 -3.08
C ILE A 79 4.06 7.75 -4.15
N PHE A 80 4.69 8.81 -4.67
CA PHE A 80 4.09 9.63 -5.72
C PHE A 80 3.83 8.83 -7.00
N GLY A 81 4.79 8.02 -7.44
CA GLY A 81 4.64 7.15 -8.61
C GLY A 81 3.54 6.12 -8.42
N LEU A 82 3.49 5.46 -7.26
CA LEU A 82 2.41 4.53 -6.89
C LEU A 82 1.04 5.23 -6.89
N PHE A 83 0.95 6.43 -6.34
CA PHE A 83 -0.27 7.24 -6.36
C PHE A 83 -0.74 7.51 -7.80
N LEU A 84 0.15 7.92 -8.70
CA LEU A 84 -0.18 8.14 -10.11
C LEU A 84 -0.70 6.85 -10.78
N ILE A 85 -0.09 5.70 -10.49
CA ILE A 85 -0.56 4.41 -11.02
C ILE A 85 -1.95 4.09 -10.46
N CYS A 86 -2.19 4.28 -9.16
CA CYS A 86 -3.46 3.95 -8.50
C CYS A 86 -4.64 4.75 -9.09
N PHE A 87 -4.43 6.05 -9.34
CA PHE A 87 -5.48 6.99 -9.77
C PHE A 87 -5.56 7.22 -11.28
N SER A 88 -4.83 6.43 -12.07
CA SER A 88 -4.88 6.51 -13.54
C SER A 88 -5.98 5.63 -14.14
N ARG A 89 -6.53 6.10 -15.26
CA ARG A 89 -7.59 5.40 -16.01
C ARG A 89 -7.09 4.12 -16.66
N ASP A 90 -8.00 3.14 -16.74
CA ASP A 90 -7.82 1.96 -17.58
C ASP A 90 -8.32 2.20 -19.02
N LYS A 91 -7.97 1.30 -19.94
CA LYS A 91 -8.40 1.39 -21.36
C LYS A 91 -9.92 1.32 -21.48
N ILE A 92 -10.55 0.51 -20.64
CA ILE A 92 -12.00 0.29 -20.57
C ILE A 92 -12.38 0.56 -19.11
N GLU A 93 -13.28 1.52 -18.91
CA GLU A 93 -13.79 1.88 -17.58
C GLU A 93 -15.28 1.60 -17.50
N ASP A 94 -15.58 0.42 -16.98
CA ASP A 94 -16.94 -0.01 -16.70
C ASP A 94 -17.28 0.26 -15.23
N GLU A 95 -18.57 0.23 -14.88
CA GLU A 95 -19.04 0.41 -13.51
C GLU A 95 -18.39 -0.60 -12.54
N MET A 96 -18.16 -1.82 -13.02
CA MET A 96 -17.44 -2.86 -12.28
C MET A 96 -16.01 -2.43 -11.90
N SER A 97 -15.29 -1.72 -12.79
CA SER A 97 -13.94 -1.23 -12.47
C SER A 97 -13.97 -0.24 -11.29
N ASN A 98 -14.98 0.64 -11.24
CA ASN A 98 -15.14 1.57 -10.12
C ASN A 98 -15.47 0.84 -8.81
N ILE A 99 -16.31 -0.21 -8.85
CA ILE A 99 -16.60 -1.04 -7.67
C ILE A 99 -15.33 -1.72 -7.17
N ILE A 100 -14.55 -2.31 -8.08
CA ILE A 100 -13.30 -2.98 -7.71
C ILE A 100 -12.33 -1.98 -7.07
N ARG A 101 -12.18 -0.77 -7.64
CA ARG A 101 -11.31 0.28 -7.06
C ARG A 101 -11.73 0.62 -5.64
N LEU A 102 -13.01 0.83 -5.39
CA LEU A 102 -13.51 1.18 -4.07
C LEU A 102 -13.29 0.02 -3.08
N LYS A 103 -13.64 -1.22 -3.45
CA LYS A 103 -13.39 -2.40 -2.61
C LYS A 103 -11.90 -2.62 -2.36
N SER A 104 -11.05 -2.41 -3.37
CA SER A 104 -9.60 -2.51 -3.22
C SER A 104 -9.05 -1.41 -2.32
N PHE A 105 -9.62 -0.20 -2.33
CA PHE A 105 -9.25 0.85 -1.39
C PHE A 105 -9.52 0.45 0.06
N TYR A 106 -10.74 0.00 0.37
CA TYR A 106 -11.08 -0.48 1.73
C TYR A 106 -10.19 -1.66 2.17
N ARG A 107 -10.01 -2.65 1.30
CA ARG A 107 -9.14 -3.80 1.58
C ARG A 107 -7.69 -3.38 1.82
N SER A 108 -7.18 -2.45 1.00
CA SER A 108 -5.80 -1.98 1.09
C SER A 108 -5.51 -1.16 2.34
N PHE A 109 -6.48 -0.38 2.81
CA PHE A 109 -6.33 0.35 4.06
C PHE A 109 -6.22 -0.61 5.24
N GLY A 110 -7.16 -1.58 5.34
CA GLY A 110 -7.10 -2.61 6.39
C GLY A 110 -5.82 -3.44 6.33
N ALA A 111 -5.53 -4.04 5.17
CA ALA A 111 -4.33 -4.84 4.97
C ALA A 111 -3.04 -4.04 5.18
N GLY A 112 -3.03 -2.76 4.81
CA GLY A 112 -1.87 -1.90 4.98
C GLY A 112 -1.59 -1.55 6.44
N VAL A 113 -2.63 -1.31 7.26
CA VAL A 113 -2.48 -1.12 8.71
C VAL A 113 -1.92 -2.40 9.37
N VAL A 114 -2.47 -3.57 9.02
CA VAL A 114 -1.95 -4.86 9.52
C VAL A 114 -0.51 -5.07 9.09
N GLY A 115 -0.20 -4.84 7.81
CA GLY A 115 1.13 -4.97 7.25
C GLY A 115 2.13 -4.03 7.91
N PHE A 116 1.74 -2.80 8.23
CA PHE A 116 2.59 -1.84 8.92
C PHE A 116 2.96 -2.29 10.34
N PHE A 117 1.98 -2.73 11.13
CA PHE A 117 2.27 -3.29 12.47
C PHE A 117 3.13 -4.54 12.39
N PHE A 118 2.88 -5.39 11.40
CA PHE A 118 3.67 -6.60 11.18
C PHE A 118 5.12 -6.30 10.80
N LEU A 119 5.35 -5.33 9.89
CA LEU A 119 6.70 -4.89 9.53
C LEU A 119 7.41 -4.23 10.71
N THR A 120 6.72 -3.38 11.47
CA THR A 120 7.27 -2.76 12.69
C THR A 120 7.66 -3.83 13.69
N TYR A 121 6.84 -4.87 13.87
CA TYR A 121 7.16 -6.01 14.73
C TYR A 121 8.41 -6.76 14.26
N ILE A 122 8.54 -7.03 12.96
CA ILE A 122 9.74 -7.69 12.41
C ILE A 122 10.99 -6.85 12.63
N GLU A 123 10.94 -5.55 12.35
CA GLU A 123 12.09 -4.66 12.49
C GLU A 123 12.59 -4.60 13.94
N ASN A 124 11.67 -4.47 14.89
CA ASN A 124 11.94 -4.48 16.34
C ASN A 124 12.24 -5.89 16.90
N SER A 125 12.12 -6.93 16.09
CA SER A 125 12.57 -8.28 16.45
C SER A 125 14.02 -8.54 16.05
N ILE A 126 14.54 -7.78 15.08
CA ILE A 126 15.90 -7.93 14.54
C ILE A 126 16.84 -6.87 15.10
N SER A 127 16.32 -5.67 15.39
CA SER A 127 17.10 -4.56 15.96
C SER A 127 17.18 -4.63 17.48
N ASP A 128 18.32 -4.21 18.04
CA ASP A 128 18.54 -4.12 19.48
C ASP A 128 17.84 -2.89 20.11
N ASP A 129 17.50 -1.90 19.30
CA ASP A 129 16.83 -0.66 19.68
C ASP A 129 15.41 -0.56 19.11
N PHE A 130 14.54 0.20 19.78
CA PHE A 130 13.20 0.46 19.29
C PHE A 130 13.24 1.39 18.06
N SER A 131 12.81 0.87 16.91
CA SER A 131 12.69 1.63 15.65
C SER A 131 11.22 1.79 15.28
N GLN A 132 10.76 3.04 15.12
CA GLN A 132 9.45 3.32 14.59
C GLN A 132 9.52 3.50 13.07
N LEU A 133 8.79 2.66 12.33
CA LEU A 133 8.65 2.84 10.89
C LEU A 133 7.99 4.17 10.54
N SER A 134 8.48 4.81 9.48
CA SER A 134 7.98 6.10 9.02
C SER A 134 6.57 6.00 8.42
N ALA A 135 5.85 7.12 8.43
CA ALA A 135 4.54 7.24 7.79
C ALA A 135 4.61 7.00 6.27
N ASP A 136 5.76 7.29 5.65
CA ASP A 136 6.04 7.01 4.25
C ASP A 136 5.92 5.51 3.97
N THR A 137 6.45 4.67 4.86
CA THR A 137 6.33 3.20 4.76
C THR A 137 4.88 2.75 4.83
N LEU A 138 4.09 3.31 5.74
CA LEU A 138 2.65 3.02 5.83
C LEU A 138 1.93 3.35 4.52
N LEU A 139 2.16 4.54 3.96
CA LEU A 139 1.54 4.96 2.70
C LEU A 139 1.97 4.08 1.53
N ALA A 140 3.26 3.75 1.43
CA ALA A 140 3.78 2.86 0.40
C ALA A 140 3.14 1.47 0.48
N VAL A 141 2.99 0.93 1.70
CA VAL A 141 2.35 -0.37 1.95
C VAL A 141 0.88 -0.35 1.55
N ILE A 142 0.12 0.68 1.94
CA ILE A 142 -1.30 0.82 1.56
C ILE A 142 -1.44 0.90 0.04
N LEU A 143 -0.66 1.75 -0.64
CA LEU A 143 -0.71 1.89 -2.10
C LEU A 143 -0.28 0.60 -2.82
N GLY A 144 0.72 -0.10 -2.28
CA GLY A 144 1.16 -1.41 -2.78
C GLY A 144 0.04 -2.45 -2.69
N PHE A 145 -0.57 -2.60 -1.51
CA PHE A 145 -1.71 -3.50 -1.31
C PHE A 145 -2.91 -3.14 -2.18
N TYR A 146 -3.16 -1.84 -2.40
CA TYR A 146 -4.21 -1.38 -3.32
C TYR A 146 -3.97 -1.91 -4.73
N LEU A 147 -2.76 -1.72 -5.28
CA LEU A 147 -2.46 -2.17 -6.64
C LEU A 147 -2.59 -3.69 -6.77
N VAL A 148 -2.05 -4.44 -5.80
CA VAL A 148 -2.17 -5.91 -5.79
C VAL A 148 -3.64 -6.32 -5.73
N SER A 149 -4.42 -5.77 -4.79
CA SER A 149 -5.83 -6.08 -4.64
C SER A 149 -6.64 -5.76 -5.90
N TYR A 150 -6.38 -4.60 -6.51
CA TYR A 150 -7.05 -4.14 -7.71
C TYR A 150 -6.79 -5.07 -8.90
N TYR A 151 -5.51 -5.34 -9.19
CA TYR A 151 -5.15 -6.16 -10.35
C TYR A 151 -5.51 -7.64 -10.17
N VAL A 152 -5.42 -8.19 -8.96
CA VAL A 152 -5.84 -9.58 -8.66
C VAL A 152 -7.36 -9.72 -8.77
N THR A 153 -8.13 -8.76 -8.24
CA THR A 153 -9.59 -8.83 -8.35
C THR A 153 -10.05 -8.68 -9.80
N LYS A 154 -9.41 -7.77 -10.53
CA LYS A 154 -9.66 -7.56 -11.96
C LYS A 154 -9.31 -8.78 -12.82
N SER A 155 -8.19 -9.46 -12.55
CA SER A 155 -7.80 -10.66 -13.30
C SER A 155 -8.72 -11.84 -13.04
N LYS A 156 -9.19 -12.02 -11.79
CA LYS A 156 -10.17 -13.05 -11.45
C LYS A 156 -11.50 -12.88 -12.19
N ILE A 157 -12.00 -11.65 -12.29
CA ILE A 157 -13.26 -11.36 -13.00
C ILE A 157 -13.11 -11.64 -14.50
N ARG A 158 -12.00 -11.20 -15.12
CA ARG A 158 -11.73 -11.46 -16.53
C ARG A 158 -11.57 -12.96 -16.87
N SER A 159 -11.13 -13.78 -15.93
CA SER A 159 -11.00 -15.23 -16.12
C SER A 159 -12.31 -15.99 -15.94
N ALA A 160 -13.35 -15.34 -15.43
CA ALA A 160 -14.68 -15.92 -15.22
C ALA A 160 -15.66 -15.60 -16.37
N GLU A 161 -15.25 -14.73 -17.30
CA GLU A 161 -15.88 -14.47 -18.61
C GLU A 161 -15.29 -15.39 -19.68
#